data_AF-A0A382UGB6-F1
#
_entry.id   AF-A0A382UGB6-F1
#
_cell.length_a   1.000
_cell.length_b   1.000
_cell.length_c   1.000
_cell.angle_alpha   90.00
_cell.angle_beta   90.00
_cell.angle_gamma   90.00
#
_symmetry.space_group_name_H-M   'P 1'
#
loop_
_entity.id
_entity.type
_entity.pdbx_description
1 polymer ?
#
loop_
_entity_poly.entity_id
_entity_poly.type
_entity_poly.pdbx_seq_one_letter_code
_entity_poly.pdbx_strand_id
1 'polypeptide(L)'
;VKERGPAPLRQDLALYGELSANVVGFCRLLRDAGTSVGPGEESDALRALRHIDLGRGDAFYYCLRTALAKSVREQRIFDDRFASYWGVWDQALELDGPLPQSQSVP
;
A
#
# COMPACT_ATOMS: atom_id res chain seq x y z
N VAL A 1 12.35 -1.41 -38.52
CA VAL A 1 11.56 -0.33 -37.91
C VAL A 1 11.56 -0.54 -36.41
N LYS A 2 12.15 0.38 -35.63
CA LYS A 2 12.22 0.30 -34.17
C LYS A 2 10.99 1.02 -33.64
N GLU A 3 9.95 0.27 -33.28
CA GLU A 3 8.74 0.81 -32.68
C GLU A 3 9.09 1.43 -31.32
N ARG A 4 9.31 2.75 -31.30
CA ARG A 4 9.27 3.54 -30.07
C ARG A 4 7.81 3.56 -29.63
N GLY A 5 7.46 2.68 -28.68
CA GLY A 5 6.19 2.77 -27.97
C GLY A 5 5.99 4.19 -27.40
N PRO A 6 4.74 4.64 -27.20
CA PRO A 6 4.46 5.98 -26.72
C PRO A 6 5.24 6.23 -25.43
N ALA A 7 5.94 7.36 -25.36
CA ALA A 7 6.58 7.79 -24.11
C ALA A 7 5.49 7.85 -23.03
N PRO A 8 5.72 7.29 -21.83
CA PRO A 8 4.72 7.32 -20.77
C PRO A 8 4.29 8.77 -20.52
N LEU A 9 2.99 8.98 -20.35
CA LEU A 9 2.45 10.32 -20.18
C LEU A 9 3.00 10.89 -18.86
N ARG A 10 3.18 12.21 -18.81
CA ARG A 10 3.71 12.89 -17.60
C ARG A 10 2.90 12.57 -16.34
N GLN A 11 1.62 12.28 -16.50
CA GLN A 11 0.71 11.84 -15.44
C GLN A 11 1.05 10.45 -14.91
N ASP A 12 1.41 9.49 -15.79
CA ASP A 12 1.85 8.16 -15.37
C ASP A 12 3.12 8.27 -14.53
N LEU A 13 4.10 9.06 -14.97
CA LEU A 13 5.34 9.29 -14.23
C LEU A 13 5.11 9.93 -12.87
N ALA A 14 4.16 10.87 -12.77
CA ALA A 14 3.78 11.49 -11.50
C ALA A 14 3.10 10.48 -10.56
N LEU A 15 2.15 9.69 -11.08
CA LEU A 15 1.49 8.61 -10.34
C LEU A 15 2.50 7.56 -9.86
N TYR A 16 3.47 7.18 -10.70
CA TYR A 16 4.55 6.28 -10.32
C TYR A 16 5.47 6.91 -9.26
N GLY A 17 5.72 8.22 -9.34
CA GLY A 17 6.46 8.97 -8.32
C GLY A 17 5.75 8.94 -6.97
N GLU A 18 4.45 9.25 -6.94
CA GLU A 18 3.61 9.21 -5.75
C GLU A 18 3.48 7.78 -5.18
N LEU A 19 3.28 6.79 -6.06
CA LEU A 19 3.23 5.39 -5.66
C LEU A 19 4.56 4.94 -5.05
N SER A 20 5.69 5.29 -5.67
CA SER A 20 7.01 4.95 -5.15
C SER A 20 7.23 5.56 -3.77
N ALA A 21 6.88 6.83 -3.58
CA ALA A 21 6.96 7.49 -2.28
C ALA A 21 6.09 6.81 -1.22
N ASN A 22 4.86 6.40 -1.58
CA ASN A 22 3.98 5.64 -0.69
C ASN A 22 4.57 4.27 -0.31
N VAL A 23 5.17 3.55 -1.26
CA VAL A 23 5.81 2.24 -0.98
C VAL A 23 7.01 2.41 -0.05
N VAL A 24 7.85 3.43 -0.26
CA VAL A 24 8.97 3.74 0.65
C VAL A 24 8.46 4.10 2.05
N GLY A 25 7.40 4.91 2.12
CA GLY A 25 6.73 5.27 3.37
C GLY A 25 6.24 4.03 4.13
N PHE A 26 5.63 3.08 3.44
CA PHE A 26 5.20 1.83 4.05
C PHE A 26 6.37 0.94 4.49
N CYS A 27 7.44 0.82 3.69
CA CYS A 27 8.63 0.07 4.09
C CYS A 27 9.22 0.64 5.38
N ARG A 28 9.17 1.97 5.55
CA ARG A 28 9.56 2.63 6.80
C ARG A 28 8.64 2.26 7.96
N LEU A 29 7.31 2.27 7.76
CA LEU A 29 6.34 1.83 8.77
C LEU A 29 6.59 0.38 9.20
N LEU A 30 6.90 -0.53 8.26
CA LEU A 30 7.23 -1.91 8.57
C LEU A 30 8.53 -2.05 9.37
N ARG A 31 9.56 -1.25 9.05
CA ARG A 31 10.81 -1.22 9.84
C ARG A 31 10.54 -0.77 11.27
N ASP A 32 9.75 0.27 11.45
CA ASP A 32 9.38 0.80 12.78
C ASP A 32 8.55 -0.23 13.59
N ALA A 33 7.81 -1.11 12.90
CA ALA A 33 7.08 -2.22 13.51
C ALA A 33 7.96 -3.47 13.81
N GLY A 34 9.27 -3.41 13.55
CA GLY A 34 10.22 -4.46 13.88
C GLY A 34 10.41 -5.55 12.83
N THR A 35 10.08 -5.27 11.56
CA THR A 35 10.46 -6.15 10.42
C THR A 35 11.89 -5.87 9.95
N SER A 36 12.49 -6.79 9.20
CA SER A 36 13.84 -6.63 8.63
C SER A 36 13.86 -6.04 7.21
N VAL A 37 12.82 -5.31 6.80
CA VAL A 37 12.72 -4.72 5.46
C VAL A 37 13.85 -3.71 5.21
N GLY A 38 14.82 -4.09 4.38
CA GLY A 38 15.94 -3.26 3.99
C GLY A 38 15.72 -2.54 2.65
N PRO A 39 16.73 -1.75 2.21
CA PRO A 39 16.72 -1.10 0.91
C PRO A 39 16.66 -2.09 -0.27
N GLY A 40 17.13 -3.32 -0.08
CA GLY A 40 17.06 -4.39 -1.10
C GLY A 40 15.63 -4.82 -1.36
N GLU A 41 14.90 -5.16 -0.30
CA GLU A 41 13.49 -5.55 -0.36
C GLU A 41 12.61 -4.41 -0.89
N GLU A 42 12.91 -3.17 -0.50
CA GLU A 42 12.23 -1.97 -1.00
C GLU A 42 12.44 -1.80 -2.53
N SER A 43 13.69 -1.96 -2.99
CA SER A 43 14.02 -1.90 -4.43
C SER A 43 13.32 -3.02 -5.22
N ASP A 44 13.31 -4.23 -4.66
CA ASP A 44 12.70 -5.39 -5.30
C ASP A 44 11.18 -5.29 -5.33
N ALA A 45 10.54 -4.75 -4.29
CA ALA A 45 9.11 -4.44 -4.28
C ALA A 45 8.75 -3.44 -5.39
N LEU A 46 9.48 -2.33 -5.49
CA LEU A 46 9.26 -1.33 -6.54
C LEU A 46 9.46 -1.90 -7.95
N ARG A 47 10.44 -2.80 -8.13
CA ARG A 47 10.64 -3.49 -9.41
C ARG A 47 9.48 -4.43 -9.73
N ALA A 48 9.06 -5.25 -8.76
CA ALA A 48 7.97 -6.20 -8.92
C ALA A 48 6.64 -5.51 -9.25
N LEU A 49 6.36 -4.36 -8.64
CA LEU A 49 5.17 -3.55 -8.92
C LEU A 49 5.06 -3.08 -10.39
N ARG A 50 6.18 -3.01 -11.14
CA ARG A 50 6.15 -2.68 -12.58
C ARG A 50 5.69 -3.84 -13.47
N HIS A 51 5.52 -5.02 -12.90
CA HIS A 51 5.17 -6.24 -13.63
C HIS A 51 3.75 -6.73 -13.33
N ILE A 52 3.00 -6.02 -12.49
CA ILE A 52 1.63 -6.38 -12.14
C ILE A 52 0.64 -5.33 -12.66
N ASP A 53 -0.62 -5.75 -12.80
CA ASP A 53 -1.72 -4.83 -13.03
C ASP A 53 -2.14 -4.18 -11.70
N LEU A 54 -1.87 -2.87 -11.57
CA LEU A 54 -2.24 -2.09 -10.38
C LEU A 54 -3.74 -1.83 -10.26
N GLY A 55 -4.53 -2.05 -11.32
CA GLY A 55 -6.00 -2.00 -11.26
C GLY A 55 -6.61 -3.14 -10.42
N ARG A 56 -5.79 -4.13 -10.08
CA ARG A 56 -6.15 -5.30 -9.28
C ARG A 56 -5.55 -5.20 -7.87
N GLY A 57 -6.36 -4.78 -6.91
CA GLY A 57 -5.93 -4.57 -5.51
C GLY A 57 -5.34 -5.83 -4.84
N ASP A 58 -5.81 -7.02 -5.23
CA ASP A 58 -5.26 -8.31 -4.81
C ASP A 58 -3.81 -8.50 -5.30
N ALA A 59 -3.53 -8.17 -6.57
CA ALA A 59 -2.19 -8.27 -7.14
C ALA A 59 -1.21 -7.32 -6.44
N PHE A 60 -1.63 -6.10 -6.13
CA PHE A 60 -0.83 -5.14 -5.38
C PHE A 60 -0.46 -5.64 -3.98
N TYR A 61 -1.47 -6.12 -3.24
CA TYR A 61 -1.29 -6.70 -1.90
C TYR A 61 -0.31 -7.88 -1.91
N TYR A 62 -0.57 -8.91 -2.73
CA TYR A 62 0.26 -10.13 -2.73
C TYR A 62 1.67 -9.88 -3.25
N CYS A 63 1.85 -8.93 -4.17
CA CYS A 63 3.17 -8.52 -4.65
C CYS A 63 4.01 -7.94 -3.50
N LEU A 64 3.46 -6.94 -2.80
CA LEU A 64 4.15 -6.32 -1.67
C LEU A 64 4.37 -7.30 -0.51
N ARG A 65 3.37 -8.13 -0.20
CA ARG A 65 3.47 -9.13 0.88
C ARG A 65 4.59 -10.12 0.62
N THR A 66 4.71 -10.61 -0.61
CA THR A 66 5.76 -11.54 -1.02
C THR A 66 7.14 -10.87 -1.01
N ALA A 67 7.22 -9.62 -1.43
CA ALA A 67 8.47 -8.87 -1.49
C ALA A 67 8.98 -8.49 -0.10
N LEU A 68 8.10 -8.06 0.81
CA LEU A 68 8.46 -7.39 2.06
C LEU A 68 8.33 -8.27 3.32
N ALA A 69 7.66 -9.43 3.26
CA ALA A 69 7.45 -10.28 4.43
C ALA A 69 7.89 -11.74 4.16
N LYS A 70 9.06 -12.11 4.69
CA LYS A 70 9.69 -13.43 4.42
C LYS A 70 9.36 -14.49 5.47
N SER A 71 8.97 -14.07 6.67
CA SER A 71 8.56 -14.95 7.76
C SER A 71 7.06 -14.82 8.09
N VAL A 72 6.50 -15.83 8.75
CA VAL A 72 5.10 -15.80 9.24
C VAL A 72 4.86 -14.62 10.18
N ARG A 73 5.86 -14.26 11.01
CA ARG A 73 5.79 -13.10 11.90
C ARG A 73 5.70 -11.79 11.11
N GLU A 74 6.57 -11.60 10.12
CA GLU A 74 6.56 -10.41 9.27
C GLU A 74 5.28 -10.33 8.44
N GLN A 75 4.76 -11.48 8.00
CA GLN A 75 3.49 -11.54 7.27
C GLN A 75 2.33 -11.02 8.12
N ARG A 76 2.24 -11.38 9.40
CA ARG A 76 1.21 -10.83 10.30
C ARG A 76 1.36 -9.32 10.48
N ILE A 77 2.59 -8.85 10.70
CA ILE A 77 2.88 -7.41 10.82
C ILE A 77 2.51 -6.68 9.51
N PHE A 78 2.84 -7.26 8.37
CA PHE A 78 2.48 -6.72 7.07
C PHE A 78 0.96 -6.60 6.93
N ASP A 79 0.23 -7.66 7.20
CA ASP A 79 -1.24 -7.73 7.03
C ASP A 79 -1.92 -6.66 7.90
N ASP A 80 -1.51 -6.52 9.17
CA ASP A 80 -2.02 -5.51 10.10
C ASP A 80 -1.73 -4.07 9.63
N ARG A 81 -0.51 -3.80 9.14
CA ARG A 81 -0.11 -2.45 8.73
C ARG A 81 -0.67 -2.07 7.38
N PHE A 82 -0.76 -3.01 6.45
CA PHE A 82 -1.22 -2.78 5.08
C PHE A 82 -2.65 -2.24 5.07
N ALA A 83 -3.56 -2.89 5.81
CA ALA A 83 -4.96 -2.47 5.90
C ALA A 83 -5.07 -1.03 6.43
N SER A 84 -4.33 -0.69 7.50
CA SER A 84 -4.35 0.66 8.07
C SER A 84 -3.72 1.73 7.18
N TYR A 85 -2.67 1.40 6.42
CA TYR A 85 -1.89 2.36 5.64
C TYR A 85 -2.54 2.68 4.28
N TRP A 86 -3.16 1.68 3.64
CA TRP A 86 -3.84 1.85 2.35
C TRP A 86 -5.37 1.93 2.42
N GLY A 87 -5.97 1.50 3.53
CA GLY A 87 -7.42 1.42 3.73
C GLY A 87 -7.99 2.48 4.67
N VAL A 88 -7.38 3.68 4.73
CA VAL A 88 -7.62 4.74 5.74
C VAL A 88 -9.08 5.22 5.88
N TRP A 89 -10.05 4.72 5.10
CA TRP A 89 -11.45 5.18 5.16
C TRP A 89 -12.47 4.20 5.74
N ASP A 90 -12.10 3.01 6.23
CA ASP A 90 -13.10 2.13 6.89
C ASP A 90 -13.57 2.69 8.25
N GLN A 91 -12.70 3.41 8.98
CA GLN A 91 -13.01 4.04 10.27
C GLN A 91 -13.63 5.45 10.16
N ALA A 92 -13.38 6.18 9.08
CA ALA A 92 -13.95 7.52 8.89
C ALA A 92 -15.46 7.46 8.53
N LEU A 93 -15.92 6.35 7.95
CA LEU A 93 -17.34 6.06 7.74
C LEU A 93 -18.12 5.79 9.05
N GLU A 94 -17.44 5.39 10.13
CA GLU A 94 -18.06 5.27 11.47
C GLU A 94 -18.23 6.63 12.17
N LEU A 95 -17.40 7.63 11.84
CA LEU A 95 -17.48 8.98 12.43
C LEU A 95 -18.57 9.87 11.81
N ASP A 96 -19.04 9.53 10.60
CA ASP A 96 -20.20 10.16 9.93
C ASP A 96 -21.53 9.41 10.18
N GLY A 97 -21.52 8.40 11.06
CA GLY A 97 -22.74 7.77 11.55
C GLY A 97 -23.62 8.78 12.29
N PRO A 98 -24.97 8.69 12.19
CA PRO A 98 -25.86 9.67 12.80
C PRO A 98 -25.57 9.77 14.31
N LEU A 99 -25.42 11.01 14.80
CA LEU A 99 -25.29 11.30 16.23
C LEU A 99 -26.34 10.47 16.99
N PRO A 100 -25.98 9.78 18.10
CA PRO A 100 -26.93 9.04 18.89
C PRO A 100 -28.08 9.99 19.24
N GLN A 101 -29.27 9.70 18.71
CA GLN A 101 -30.44 10.54 18.95
C GLN A 101 -30.63 10.61 20.46
N SER A 102 -30.56 11.83 20.99
CA SER A 102 -30.80 12.12 22.40
C SER A 102 -32.13 11.50 22.78
N GLN A 103 -32.08 10.32 23.40
CA GLN A 103 -33.27 9.73 23.99
C GLN A 103 -33.65 10.66 25.13
N SER A 104 -34.78 11.35 24.95
CA SER A 104 -35.53 11.93 26.05
C SER A 104 -35.80 10.81 27.05
N VAL A 105 -35.04 10.81 28.14
CA VAL A 105 -35.36 10.03 29.32
C VAL A 105 -36.68 10.58 29.85
N PRO A 106 -37.64 9.71 30.24
CA PRO A 106 -39.01 10.08 30.58
C PRO A 106 -39.11 11.11 31.72
#